data_AF-A0A535XDY2-F1
#
_entry.id   AF-A0A535XDY2-F1
#
_cell.length_a   1.000
_cell.length_b   1.000
_cell.length_c   1.000
_cell.angle_alpha   90.00
_cell.angle_beta   90.00
_cell.angle_gamma   90.00
#
_symmetry.space_group_name_H-M   'P 1'
#
loop_
_entity.id
_entity.type
_entity.pdbx_description
1 polymer ?
#
loop_
_entity_poly.entity_id
_entity_poly.type
_entity_poly.pdbx_seq_one_letter_code
_entity_poly.pdbx_strand_id
1 'polypeptide(L)'
;MSSFAHVFQRVVSLPEFGYPEPVHRQDAAASPRLVMIGQNLMSWFDSLKCCKFLFFGGIKPTHIWSWYRFVTGRDVSLDDLLESGERIFVQKRLFNLACGSGPWDDTMPPRMLELPRDIGTDSRSLPPFEDMLAEYYRLRQWDPDTGAIAPDVLQRLGLPEPILAERRAAGLT
;
A
#
# COMPACT_ATOMS: atom_id res chain seq x y z
N MET A 1 5.72 -5.14 2.92
CA MET A 1 5.88 -3.71 3.29
C MET A 1 4.66 -3.26 4.07
N SER A 2 4.84 -2.71 5.28
CA SER A 2 3.72 -2.44 6.19
C SER A 2 2.89 -1.23 5.74
N SER A 3 1.58 -1.41 5.63
CA SER A 3 0.60 -0.36 5.29
C SER A 3 0.19 0.50 6.48
N PHE A 4 0.41 0.01 7.70
CA PHE A 4 -0.13 0.60 8.93
C PHE A 4 -1.66 0.76 8.95
N ALA A 5 -2.38 0.09 8.04
CA ALA A 5 -3.83 0.23 7.85
C ALA A 5 -4.65 -0.13 9.11
N HIS A 6 -4.16 -1.07 9.92
CA HIS A 6 -4.81 -1.49 11.17
C HIS A 6 -5.00 -0.34 12.16
N VAL A 7 -4.17 0.72 12.13
CA VAL A 7 -4.34 1.90 12.97
C VAL A 7 -5.51 2.75 12.47
N PHE A 8 -5.63 2.89 11.15
CA PHE A 8 -6.73 3.61 10.51
C PHE A 8 -8.07 2.86 10.59
N GLN A 9 -8.01 1.56 10.86
CA GLN A 9 -9.18 0.71 11.09
C GLN A 9 -9.65 0.64 12.54
N ARG A 10 -8.87 1.19 13.48
CA ARG A 10 -9.14 1.01 14.93
C ARG A 10 -9.20 2.31 15.71
N VAL A 11 -8.35 3.29 15.39
CA VAL A 11 -8.10 4.41 16.30
C VAL A 11 -8.07 5.76 15.59
N VAL A 12 -7.51 5.83 14.38
CA VAL A 12 -7.21 7.12 13.73
C VAL A 12 -7.99 7.26 12.42
N SER A 13 -8.58 8.42 12.16
CA SER A 13 -9.20 8.72 10.86
C SER A 13 -8.18 9.25 9.85
N LEU A 14 -8.50 9.16 8.56
CA LEU A 14 -7.74 9.73 7.45
C LEU A 14 -8.65 10.60 6.57
N PRO A 15 -9.10 11.77 7.07
CA PRO A 15 -10.04 12.62 6.34
C PRO A 15 -9.52 13.07 4.97
N GLU A 16 -8.22 13.34 4.86
CA GLU A 16 -7.56 13.74 3.61
C GLU A 16 -7.70 12.70 2.49
N PHE A 17 -8.00 11.45 2.85
CA PHE A 17 -8.12 10.34 1.91
C PHE A 17 -9.55 9.82 1.77
N GLY A 18 -10.53 10.54 2.32
CA GLY A 18 -11.95 10.18 2.28
C GLY A 18 -12.40 9.25 3.41
N TYR A 19 -11.63 9.13 4.49
CA TYR A 19 -11.99 8.34 5.68
C TYR A 19 -12.13 9.26 6.90
N PRO A 20 -13.27 9.97 7.06
CA PRO A 20 -13.46 10.93 8.15
C PRO A 20 -13.47 10.26 9.54
N GLU A 21 -13.81 8.97 9.59
CA GLU A 21 -13.85 8.14 10.80
C GLU A 21 -13.02 6.86 10.58
N PRO A 22 -12.58 6.18 11.64
CA PRO A 22 -11.93 4.88 11.52
C PRO A 22 -12.79 3.86 10.78
N VAL A 23 -12.21 3.21 9.78
CA VAL A 23 -12.90 2.20 8.96
C VAL A 23 -13.08 0.92 9.75
N HIS A 24 -14.24 0.28 9.71
CA HIS A 24 -14.42 -0.98 10.41
C HIS A 24 -13.38 -2.02 9.95
N ARG A 25 -12.71 -2.68 10.89
CA ARG A 25 -11.61 -3.62 10.63
C ARG A 25 -11.96 -4.80 9.69
N GLN A 26 -13.24 -5.11 9.54
CA GLN A 26 -13.73 -6.18 8.67
C GLN A 26 -14.44 -5.66 7.42
N ASP A 27 -14.38 -4.36 7.15
CA ASP A 27 -14.90 -3.80 5.91
C ASP A 27 -13.99 -4.23 4.75
N ALA A 28 -14.36 -5.32 4.10
CA ALA A 28 -13.63 -5.89 2.98
C ALA A 28 -13.62 -4.97 1.75
N ALA A 29 -14.63 -4.11 1.58
CA ALA A 29 -14.71 -3.22 0.43
C ALA A 29 -13.77 -2.02 0.58
N ALA A 30 -13.70 -1.44 1.79
CA ALA A 30 -12.84 -0.28 2.05
C ALA A 30 -11.36 -0.66 2.25
N SER A 31 -11.09 -1.88 2.74
CA SER A 31 -9.75 -2.31 3.15
C SER A 31 -8.69 -2.27 2.03
N PRO A 32 -8.93 -2.76 0.78
CA PRO A 32 -7.95 -2.71 -0.29
C PRO A 32 -7.42 -1.30 -0.58
N ARG A 33 -8.35 -0.34 -0.74
CA ARG A 33 -7.99 1.06 -0.96
C ARG A 33 -7.26 1.67 0.23
N LEU A 34 -7.71 1.37 1.46
CA LEU A 34 -7.04 1.85 2.68
C LEU A 34 -5.61 1.31 2.80
N VAL A 35 -5.39 0.03 2.47
CA VAL A 35 -4.06 -0.59 2.46
C VAL A 35 -3.15 0.06 1.42
N MET A 36 -3.65 0.30 0.21
CA MET A 36 -2.90 0.98 -0.85
C MET A 36 -2.44 2.38 -0.42
N ILE A 37 -3.37 3.18 0.11
CA ILE A 37 -3.08 4.53 0.62
C ILE A 37 -2.07 4.46 1.76
N GLY A 38 -2.30 3.57 2.72
CA GLY A 38 -1.41 3.37 3.87
C GLY A 38 0.01 3.01 3.43
N GLN A 39 0.18 2.12 2.46
CA GLN A 39 1.51 1.76 1.93
C GLN A 39 2.24 2.93 1.26
N ASN A 40 1.53 3.76 0.50
CA ASN A 40 2.10 4.94 -0.14
C ASN A 40 2.53 5.95 0.94
N LEU A 41 1.63 6.23 1.90
CA LEU A 41 1.88 7.13 3.02
C LEU A 41 3.04 6.64 3.90
N MET A 42 3.09 5.35 4.22
CA MET A 42 4.16 4.77 5.02
C MET A 42 5.52 4.80 4.30
N SER A 43 5.52 4.66 2.97
CA SER A 43 6.75 4.80 2.19
C SER A 43 7.34 6.20 2.33
N TRP A 44 6.49 7.22 2.41
CA TRP A 44 6.93 8.59 2.68
C TRP A 44 7.44 8.78 4.12
N PHE A 45 6.72 8.26 5.13
CA PHE A 45 7.18 8.30 6.53
C PHE A 45 8.56 7.66 6.71
N ASP A 46 8.77 6.50 6.08
CA ASP A 46 10.04 5.76 6.14
C ASP A 46 11.19 6.53 5.45
N SER A 47 10.90 7.26 4.37
CA SER A 47 11.86 8.13 3.68
C SER A 47 12.20 9.39 4.47
N LEU A 48 11.21 10.04 5.11
CA LEU A 48 11.42 11.21 5.96
C LEU A 48 11.97 10.88 7.35
N LYS A 49 12.04 9.58 7.70
CA LYS A 49 12.39 9.11 9.05
C LYS A 49 11.41 9.63 10.12
N CYS A 50 10.15 9.87 9.74
CA CYS A 50 9.11 10.26 10.68
C CYS A 50 8.54 9.02 11.37
N CYS A 51 8.38 9.09 12.69
CA CYS A 51 7.75 8.01 13.44
C CYS A 51 6.26 7.89 13.06
N LYS A 52 5.80 6.68 12.75
CA LYS A 52 4.40 6.40 12.40
C LYS A 52 3.47 6.57 13.60
N PHE A 53 3.98 6.47 14.82
CA PHE A 53 3.19 6.68 16.05
C PHE A 53 2.79 8.13 16.29
N LEU A 54 3.30 9.08 15.49
CA LEU A 54 2.82 10.46 15.51
C LEU A 54 1.30 10.56 15.26
N PHE A 55 0.71 9.60 14.53
CA PHE A 55 -0.74 9.54 14.33
C PHE A 55 -1.53 9.43 15.65
N PHE A 56 -1.01 8.72 16.64
CA PHE A 56 -1.65 8.63 17.96
C PHE A 56 -1.58 9.94 18.75
N GLY A 57 -0.63 10.81 18.42
CA GLY A 57 -0.50 12.17 18.96
C GLY A 57 -1.34 13.21 18.22
N GLY A 58 -2.25 12.81 17.33
CA GLY A 58 -3.10 13.72 16.55
C GLY A 58 -2.38 14.37 15.36
N ILE A 59 -1.18 13.91 15.02
CA ILE A 59 -0.47 14.41 13.85
C ILE A 59 -1.06 13.81 12.58
N LYS A 60 -1.50 14.68 11.67
CA LYS A 60 -2.08 14.33 10.38
C LYS A 60 -1.04 14.37 9.26
N PRO A 61 -1.28 13.71 8.11
CA PRO A 61 -0.42 13.79 6.94
C PRO A 61 -0.15 15.24 6.49
N THR A 62 -1.16 16.11 6.61
CA THR A 62 -1.09 17.55 6.32
C THR A 62 -0.09 18.30 7.20
N HIS A 63 0.08 17.91 8.46
CA HIS A 63 1.11 18.48 9.34
C HIS A 63 2.52 18.10 8.85
N ILE A 64 2.74 16.83 8.51
CA ILE A 64 4.05 16.37 8.00
C ILE A 64 4.37 17.04 6.66
N TRP A 65 3.38 17.24 5.78
CA TRP A 65 3.55 17.91 4.49
C TRP A 65 3.97 19.37 4.70
N SER A 66 3.29 20.05 5.62
CA SER A 66 3.63 21.41 6.03
C SER A 66 5.08 21.49 6.56
N TRP A 67 5.48 20.57 7.44
CA TRP A 67 6.85 20.50 7.95
C TRP A 67 7.87 20.25 6.84
N TYR A 68 7.59 19.36 5.90
CA TYR A 68 8.47 19.10 4.75
C TYR A 68 8.73 20.38 3.94
N ARG A 69 7.68 21.16 3.63
CA ARG A 69 7.80 22.43 2.91
C ARG A 69 8.64 23.45 3.68
N PHE A 70 8.39 23.59 4.99
CA PHE A 70 9.14 24.54 5.82
C PHE A 70 10.62 24.17 5.98
N VAL A 71 10.93 22.89 6.17
CA VAL A 71 12.32 22.42 6.37
C VAL A 71 13.12 22.48 5.08
N THR A 72 12.51 22.09 3.95
CA THR A 72 13.23 21.99 2.67
C THR A 72 13.17 23.25 1.82
N GLY A 73 12.25 24.16 2.11
CA GLY A 73 11.95 25.33 1.27
C GLY A 73 11.32 24.97 -0.09
N ARG A 74 10.91 23.70 -0.29
CA ARG A 74 10.32 23.25 -1.55
C ARG A 74 8.84 23.54 -1.59
N ASP A 75 8.38 24.07 -2.71
CA ASP A 75 6.96 24.23 -2.97
C ASP A 75 6.43 22.99 -3.70
N VAL A 76 5.83 22.08 -2.93
CA VAL A 76 5.22 20.84 -3.42
C VAL A 76 3.80 20.74 -2.89
N SER A 77 2.88 20.22 -3.70
CA SER A 77 1.53 19.91 -3.27
C SER A 77 1.49 18.67 -2.38
N LEU A 78 0.36 18.42 -1.72
CA LEU A 78 0.16 17.17 -0.99
C LEU A 78 0.15 15.97 -1.95
N ASP A 79 -0.46 16.13 -3.12
CA ASP A 79 -0.55 15.07 -4.14
C ASP A 79 0.83 14.66 -4.67
N ASP A 80 1.75 15.62 -4.86
CA ASP A 80 3.14 15.32 -5.26
C ASP A 80 3.85 14.40 -4.26
N LEU A 81 3.58 14.59 -2.96
CA LEU A 81 4.14 13.76 -1.92
C LEU A 81 3.53 12.35 -1.91
N LEU A 82 2.23 12.25 -2.16
CA LEU A 82 1.53 10.97 -2.24
C LEU A 82 1.98 10.17 -3.45
N GLU A 83 2.13 10.82 -4.61
CA GLU A 83 2.71 10.23 -5.80
C GLU A 83 4.16 9.78 -5.55
N SER A 84 4.95 10.57 -4.83
CA SER A 84 6.31 10.16 -4.44
C SER A 84 6.31 8.92 -3.54
N GLY A 85 5.34 8.81 -2.61
CA GLY A 85 5.13 7.61 -1.80
C GLY A 85 4.74 6.39 -2.63
N GLU A 86 3.87 6.56 -3.63
CA GLU A 86 3.51 5.53 -4.59
C GLU A 86 4.72 5.09 -5.42
N ARG A 87 5.51 6.04 -5.96
CA ARG A 87 6.74 5.79 -6.71
C ARG A 87 7.71 4.92 -5.90
N ILE A 88 7.95 5.27 -4.64
CA ILE A 88 8.82 4.48 -3.75
C ILE A 88 8.25 3.07 -3.56
N PHE A 89 6.95 2.94 -3.32
CA PHE A 89 6.31 1.63 -3.14
C PHE A 89 6.43 0.75 -4.38
N VAL A 90 6.09 1.30 -5.55
CA VAL A 90 6.14 0.62 -6.85
C VAL A 90 7.57 0.23 -7.20
N GLN A 91 8.56 1.09 -6.96
CA GLN A 91 9.98 0.77 -7.17
C GLN A 91 10.41 -0.47 -6.38
N LYS A 92 9.94 -0.59 -5.13
CA LYS A 92 10.23 -1.77 -4.31
C LYS A 92 9.50 -3.03 -4.83
N ARG A 93 8.29 -2.89 -5.36
CA ARG A 93 7.59 -4.01 -6.04
C ARG A 93 8.35 -4.45 -7.29
N LEU A 94 8.79 -3.53 -8.13
CA LEU A 94 9.60 -3.82 -9.32
C LEU A 94 10.88 -4.58 -8.95
N PHE A 95 11.56 -4.15 -7.89
CA PHE A 95 12.74 -4.87 -7.38
C PHE A 95 12.38 -6.31 -6.96
N ASN A 96 11.32 -6.49 -6.17
CA ASN A 96 10.89 -7.82 -5.73
C ASN A 96 10.52 -8.74 -6.91
N LEU A 97 9.81 -8.21 -7.91
CA LEU A 97 9.49 -8.93 -9.14
C LEU A 97 10.78 -9.34 -9.88
N ALA A 98 11.75 -8.44 -9.97
CA ALA A 98 13.07 -8.73 -10.57
C ALA A 98 13.88 -9.77 -9.79
N CYS A 99 13.56 -9.99 -8.50
CA CYS A 99 14.11 -11.05 -7.66
C CYS A 99 13.29 -12.36 -7.69
N GLY A 100 12.29 -12.46 -8.58
CA GLY A 100 11.49 -13.68 -8.76
C GLY A 100 10.26 -13.78 -7.86
N SER A 101 9.92 -12.73 -7.12
CA SER A 101 8.63 -12.68 -6.42
C SER A 101 7.49 -12.43 -7.39
N GLY A 102 6.27 -12.85 -7.05
CA GLY A 102 5.10 -12.63 -7.89
C GLY A 102 3.77 -12.76 -7.17
N PRO A 103 2.64 -12.77 -7.90
CA PRO A 103 1.30 -12.88 -7.31
C PRO A 103 1.09 -14.14 -6.47
N TRP A 104 1.79 -15.24 -6.79
CA TRP A 104 1.76 -16.48 -6.01
C TRP A 104 2.33 -16.34 -4.59
N ASP A 105 3.13 -15.30 -4.31
CA ASP A 105 3.65 -15.01 -2.97
C ASP A 105 2.71 -14.12 -2.16
N ASP A 106 1.76 -13.44 -2.80
CA ASP A 106 0.86 -12.48 -2.16
C ASP A 106 -0.33 -13.20 -1.48
N THR A 107 -0.02 -14.11 -0.56
CA THR A 107 -1.01 -14.89 0.21
C THR A 107 -0.72 -14.85 1.72
N MET A 108 -1.60 -15.48 2.50
CA MET A 108 -1.45 -15.64 3.95
C MET A 108 -1.28 -17.12 4.32
N PRO A 109 -0.73 -17.43 5.51
CA PRO A 109 -0.69 -18.81 6.00
C PRO A 109 -2.09 -19.46 5.97
N PRO A 110 -2.24 -20.74 5.58
CA PRO A 110 -3.54 -21.40 5.43
C PRO A 110 -4.43 -21.29 6.67
N ARG A 111 -3.83 -21.33 7.86
CA ARG A 111 -4.54 -21.13 9.14
C ARG A 111 -5.33 -19.82 9.20
N MET A 112 -4.85 -18.73 8.58
CA MET A 112 -5.56 -17.44 8.58
C MET A 112 -6.69 -17.38 7.53
N LEU A 113 -6.67 -18.26 6.54
CA LEU A 113 -7.63 -18.32 5.44
C LEU A 113 -8.72 -19.38 5.66
N GLU A 114 -8.40 -20.45 6.38
CA GLU A 114 -9.26 -21.65 6.47
C GLU A 114 -9.79 -21.90 7.89
N LEU A 115 -9.07 -21.50 8.94
CA LEU A 115 -9.47 -21.79 10.32
C LEU A 115 -10.24 -20.61 10.92
N PRO A 116 -11.58 -20.69 11.04
CA PRO A 116 -12.35 -19.66 11.69
C PRO A 116 -11.94 -19.49 13.15
N ARG A 117 -12.14 -18.28 13.68
CA ARG A 117 -11.90 -18.01 15.11
C ARG A 117 -13.15 -18.39 15.89
N ASP A 118 -12.95 -19.22 16.91
CA ASP A 118 -14.02 -19.66 17.82
C ASP A 118 -14.43 -18.56 18.83
N ILE A 119 -13.66 -17.47 18.91
CA ILE A 119 -13.80 -16.43 19.93
C ILE A 119 -13.77 -15.05 19.27
N GLY A 120 -14.78 -14.22 19.53
CA GLY A 120 -14.87 -12.85 19.04
C GLY A 120 -16.31 -12.35 18.88
N THR A 121 -16.49 -11.04 18.79
CA THR A 121 -17.79 -10.37 18.62
C THR A 121 -18.30 -10.33 17.19
N ASP A 122 -17.45 -10.69 16.23
CA ASP A 122 -17.70 -10.40 14.83
C ASP A 122 -18.01 -11.68 14.05
N SER A 123 -19.12 -11.68 13.31
CA SER A 123 -19.71 -12.86 12.67
C SER A 123 -18.91 -13.43 11.49
N ARG A 124 -18.00 -12.65 10.90
CA ARG A 124 -17.05 -13.13 9.87
C ARG A 124 -15.67 -13.26 10.47
N SER A 125 -15.24 -14.48 10.78
CA SER A 125 -13.88 -14.70 11.28
C SER A 125 -12.85 -14.79 10.16
N LEU A 126 -13.25 -15.24 8.96
CA LEU A 126 -12.39 -15.39 7.79
C LEU A 126 -12.65 -14.24 6.81
N PRO A 127 -11.60 -13.53 6.34
CA PRO A 127 -11.76 -12.47 5.36
C PRO A 127 -12.04 -13.05 3.96
N PRO A 128 -12.82 -12.36 3.09
CA PRO A 128 -12.90 -12.69 1.66
C PRO A 128 -11.60 -12.27 0.96
N PHE A 129 -10.51 -12.97 1.27
CA PHE A 129 -9.15 -12.52 0.95
C PHE A 129 -8.89 -12.42 -0.55
N GLU A 130 -9.34 -13.39 -1.34
CA GLU A 130 -9.16 -13.41 -2.79
C GLU A 130 -9.82 -12.20 -3.45
N ASP A 131 -11.07 -11.88 -3.09
CA ASP A 131 -11.79 -10.70 -3.58
C ASP A 131 -11.07 -9.40 -3.19
N MET A 132 -10.59 -9.33 -1.94
CA MET A 132 -9.84 -8.17 -1.45
C MET A 132 -8.51 -7.99 -2.18
N LEU A 133 -7.81 -9.09 -2.47
CA LEU A 133 -6.55 -9.07 -3.20
C LEU A 133 -6.76 -8.68 -4.66
N ALA A 134 -7.79 -9.22 -5.31
CA ALA A 134 -8.17 -8.87 -6.67
C ALA A 134 -8.50 -7.37 -6.79
N GLU A 135 -9.28 -6.83 -5.85
CA GLU A 135 -9.56 -5.40 -5.80
C GLU A 135 -8.30 -4.56 -5.55
N TYR A 136 -7.40 -5.02 -4.68
CA TYR A 136 -6.12 -4.36 -4.44
C TYR A 136 -5.26 -4.31 -5.72
N TYR A 137 -5.19 -5.41 -6.48
CA TYR A 137 -4.50 -5.47 -7.77
C TYR A 137 -5.13 -4.55 -8.80
N ARG A 138 -6.46 -4.54 -8.88
CA ARG A 138 -7.20 -3.64 -9.77
C ARG A 138 -6.91 -2.16 -9.46
N LEU A 139 -6.92 -1.79 -8.18
CA LEU A 139 -6.60 -0.43 -7.73
C LEU A 139 -5.16 -0.03 -8.03
N ARG A 140 -4.22 -0.97 -7.91
CA ARG A 140 -2.81 -0.80 -8.24
C ARG A 140 -2.51 -0.86 -9.74
N GLN A 141 -3.48 -1.30 -10.54
CA GLN A 141 -3.32 -1.60 -11.97
C GLN A 141 -2.18 -2.60 -12.22
N TRP A 142 -2.20 -3.67 -11.43
CA TRP A 142 -1.28 -4.79 -11.57
C TRP A 142 -1.98 -5.95 -12.25
N ASP A 143 -1.25 -6.64 -13.11
CA ASP A 143 -1.68 -7.87 -13.74
C ASP A 143 -1.75 -9.00 -12.69
N PRO A 144 -2.90 -9.69 -12.54
CA PRO A 144 -3.09 -10.69 -11.50
C PRO A 144 -2.26 -11.97 -11.71
N ASP A 145 -1.88 -12.28 -12.94
CA ASP A 145 -1.17 -13.52 -13.27
C ASP A 145 0.36 -13.35 -13.17
N THR A 146 0.85 -12.19 -13.60
CA THR A 146 2.29 -11.89 -13.71
C THR A 146 2.79 -10.92 -12.64
N GLY A 147 1.89 -10.14 -12.04
CA GLY A 147 2.25 -9.03 -11.16
C GLY A 147 2.82 -7.82 -11.89
N ALA A 148 2.80 -7.83 -13.23
CA ALA A 148 3.27 -6.72 -14.05
C ALA A 148 2.47 -5.45 -13.76
N ILE A 149 3.14 -4.31 -13.82
CA ILE A 149 2.55 -3.01 -13.51
C ILE A 149 2.22 -2.34 -14.83
N ALA A 150 1.03 -1.75 -14.95
CA ALA A 150 0.60 -1.15 -16.20
C ALA A 150 1.59 -0.04 -16.67
N PRO A 151 1.94 0.03 -17.98
CA PRO A 151 2.93 0.97 -18.50
C PRO A 151 2.60 2.46 -18.23
N ASP A 152 1.31 2.80 -18.21
CA ASP A 152 0.84 4.15 -17.89
C ASP A 152 1.15 4.54 -16.43
N VAL A 153 1.05 3.60 -15.49
CA VAL A 153 1.50 3.81 -14.10
C VAL A 153 3.00 4.03 -14.02
N LEU A 154 3.80 3.23 -14.73
CA LEU A 154 5.25 3.36 -14.75
C LEU A 154 5.67 4.71 -15.33
N GLN A 155 5.06 5.10 -16.45
CA GLN A 155 5.29 6.40 -17.09
C GLN A 155 4.92 7.56 -16.16
N ARG A 156 3.73 7.53 -15.55
CA ARG A 156 3.27 8.55 -14.60
C ARG A 156 4.23 8.68 -13.41
N LEU A 157 4.71 7.56 -12.88
CA LEU A 157 5.63 7.54 -11.75
C LEU A 157 7.09 7.81 -12.14
N GLY A 158 7.41 7.92 -13.42
CA GLY A 158 8.79 8.11 -13.90
C GLY A 158 9.70 6.92 -13.57
N LEU A 159 9.14 5.71 -13.56
CA LEU A 159 9.86 4.48 -13.27
C LEU A 159 10.25 3.76 -14.57
N PRO A 160 11.40 3.08 -14.61
CA PRO A 160 11.79 2.31 -15.78
C PRO A 160 10.86 1.13 -15.99
N GLU A 161 10.74 0.70 -17.24
CA GLU A 161 10.14 -0.60 -17.56
C GLU A 161 10.90 -1.72 -16.81
N PRO A 162 10.20 -2.74 -16.28
CA PRO A 162 10.84 -3.82 -15.55
C PRO A 162 11.83 -4.56 -16.45
N ILE A 163 13.05 -4.79 -15.96
CA ILE A 163 14.13 -5.57 -16.63
C ILE A 163 13.71 -7.05 -16.90
N LEU A 164 12.52 -7.46 -16.46
CA LEU A 164 11.97 -8.82 -16.63
C LEU A 164 11.93 -9.28 -18.09
N ALA A 165 11.70 -8.37 -19.04
CA ALA A 165 11.70 -8.71 -20.47
C ALA A 165 13.07 -9.27 -20.92
N GLU A 166 14.17 -8.73 -20.39
CA GLU A 166 15.53 -9.14 -20.74
C GLU A 166 15.97 -10.40 -19.99
N ARG A 167 15.54 -10.60 -18.73
CA ARG A 167 15.90 -11.80 -17.95
C ARG A 167 15.21 -13.08 -18.44
N ARG A 168 13.92 -13.00 -18.84
CA ARG A 168 13.23 -14.12 -19.49
C ARG A 168 13.85 -14.48 -20.84
N ALA A 169 14.26 -13.48 -21.63
CA ALA A 169 15.00 -13.70 -22.86
C ALA A 169 16.40 -14.33 -22.61
N ALA A 170 17.02 -14.01 -21.48
CA ALA A 170 18.32 -14.54 -21.08
C ALA A 170 18.26 -15.89 -20.33
N GLY A 171 17.07 -16.45 -20.06
CA GLY A 171 16.92 -17.72 -19.35
C GLY A 171 17.38 -17.68 -17.88
N LEU A 172 17.48 -16.49 -17.29
CA LEU A 172 17.90 -16.30 -15.90
C LEU A 172 16.66 -16.14 -15.03
N THR A 173 16.41 -17.15 -14.18
CA THR A 173 15.42 -17.08 -13.09
C THR A 173 15.74 -15.97 -12.10
#